data_AF-A0A969SUN9-F1
#
_entry.id   AF-A0A969SUN9-F1
#
_cell.length_a   1.000
_cell.length_b   1.000
_cell.length_c   1.000
_cell.angle_alpha   90.00
_cell.angle_beta   90.00
_cell.angle_gamma   90.00
#
_symmetry.space_group_name_H-M   'P 1'
#
loop_
_entity.id
_entity.type
_entity.pdbx_description
1 polymer ?
#
loop_
_entity_poly.entity_id
_entity_poly.type
_entity_poly.pdbx_seq_one_letter_code
_entity_poly.pdbx_strand_id
1 'polypeptide(L)'
;MEAIPKIFKEMPRRERFSIAPLGEYYMDLLTIDSTINARSKAIQANSLLCAKLQEREQRIRARVEYLAKKRGIETSELWIQILKGDFEDIKPEEIKDMEEMDDDELEQ
;
A
#
# COMPACT_ATOMS: atom_id res chain seq x y z
N MET A 1 50.61 11.59 -4.68
CA MET A 1 49.40 11.20 -3.95
C MET A 1 48.25 12.02 -4.52
N GLU A 2 47.54 11.49 -5.51
CA GLU A 2 46.35 12.15 -6.05
C GLU A 2 45.18 11.94 -5.09
N ALA A 3 44.54 13.04 -4.70
CA ALA A 3 43.38 13.03 -3.82
C ALA A 3 42.15 12.55 -4.59
N ILE A 4 41.49 11.51 -4.08
CA ILE A 4 40.21 11.01 -4.61
C ILE A 4 39.13 12.07 -4.34
N PRO A 5 38.41 12.56 -5.37
CA PRO A 5 37.33 13.53 -5.17
C PRO A 5 36.18 12.86 -4.41
N LYS A 6 35.78 13.47 -3.29
CA LYS A 6 34.58 13.10 -2.54
C LYS A 6 33.33 13.51 -3.35
N ILE A 7 32.83 12.61 -4.18
CA ILE A 7 31.52 12.78 -4.83
C ILE A 7 30.45 12.46 -3.78
N PHE A 8 30.15 13.42 -2.91
CA PHE A 8 28.91 13.38 -2.12
C PHE A 8 27.77 13.76 -3.05
N LYS A 9 27.21 12.76 -3.74
CA LYS A 9 25.91 12.90 -4.40
C LYS A 9 24.90 13.23 -3.31
N GLU A 10 24.46 14.48 -3.23
CA GLU A 10 23.36 14.88 -2.35
C GLU A 10 22.16 13.98 -2.67
N MET A 11 21.80 13.11 -1.74
CA MET A 11 20.56 12.35 -1.88
C MET A 11 19.41 13.36 -1.80
N PRO A 12 18.51 13.40 -2.80
CA PRO A 12 17.34 14.27 -2.71
C PRO A 12 16.60 13.93 -1.41
N ARG A 13 16.33 14.95 -0.60
CA ARG A 13 15.57 14.78 0.64
C ARG A 13 14.21 14.20 0.25
N ARG A 14 13.92 12.98 0.68
CA ARG A 14 12.60 12.37 0.47
C ARG A 14 11.55 13.30 1.06
N GLU A 15 10.49 13.53 0.30
CA GLU A 15 9.35 14.31 0.75
C GLU A 15 8.80 13.71 2.05
N ARG A 16 8.46 14.57 3.01
CA ARG A 16 7.94 14.11 4.30
C ARG A 16 6.50 13.65 4.10
N PHE A 17 6.28 12.35 4.23
CA PHE A 17 4.93 11.81 4.36
C PHE A 17 4.31 12.33 5.66
N SER A 18 3.17 13.01 5.55
CA SER A 18 2.36 13.48 6.67
C SER A 18 0.99 12.83 6.64
N ILE A 19 0.43 12.59 7.82
CA ILE A 19 -0.94 12.11 7.98
C ILE A 19 -1.78 13.20 8.63
N ALA A 20 -3.10 13.09 8.49
CA ALA A 20 -4.02 13.92 9.27
C ALA A 20 -3.75 13.75 10.78
N PRO A 21 -3.98 14.79 11.61
CA PRO A 21 -3.83 14.69 13.05
C PRO A 21 -4.64 13.53 13.63
N LEU A 22 -4.05 12.80 14.58
CA LEU A 22 -4.77 11.78 15.34
C LEU A 22 -5.70 12.46 16.35
N GLY A 23 -6.83 11.81 16.66
CA GLY A 23 -7.67 12.23 17.78
C GLY A 23 -6.92 12.15 19.11
N GLU A 24 -7.38 12.93 20.10
CA GLU A 24 -6.74 13.08 21.42
C GLU A 24 -6.40 11.73 22.06
N TYR A 25 -7.37 10.81 22.15
CA TYR A 25 -7.18 9.47 22.68
C TYR A 25 -6.02 8.70 22.02
N TYR A 26 -5.90 8.76 20.69
CA TYR A 26 -4.83 8.06 19.97
C TYR A 26 -3.48 8.75 20.10
N MET A 27 -3.46 10.08 20.24
CA MET A 27 -2.25 10.84 20.54
C MET A 27 -1.70 10.48 21.92
N ASP A 28 -2.56 10.30 22.92
CA ASP A 28 -2.16 9.89 24.26
C ASP A 28 -1.58 8.48 24.26
N LEU A 29 -2.26 7.53 23.63
CA LEU A 29 -1.76 6.17 23.48
C LEU A 29 -0.42 6.13 22.76
N LEU A 30 -0.26 6.85 21.64
CA LEU A 30 1.01 6.91 20.91
C LEU A 30 2.12 7.50 21.78
N THR A 31 1.80 8.52 22.58
CA THR A 31 2.76 9.14 23.50
C THR A 31 3.23 8.13 24.53
N ILE A 32 2.30 7.48 25.24
CA ILE A 32 2.60 6.49 26.28
C ILE A 32 3.40 5.32 25.70
N ASP A 33 2.94 4.75 24.59
CA ASP A 33 3.56 3.61 23.94
C ASP A 33 4.98 3.95 23.43
N SER A 34 5.17 5.14 22.86
CA SER A 34 6.51 5.61 22.46
C SER A 34 7.46 5.77 23.65
N THR A 35 6.96 6.26 24.78
CA THR A 35 7.74 6.42 26.01
C THR A 35 8.16 5.07 26.59
N ILE A 36 7.23 4.11 26.71
CA ILE A 36 7.50 2.76 27.23
C ILE A 36 8.55 2.05 26.38
N ASN A 37 8.48 2.20 25.06
CA ASN A 37 9.39 1.54 24.12
C ASN A 37 10.68 2.33 23.84
N ALA A 38 10.93 3.45 24.55
CA ALA A 38 12.08 4.33 24.36
C ALA A 38 12.31 4.74 22.90
N ARG A 39 11.22 5.05 22.18
CA ARG A 39 11.25 5.47 20.76
C ARG A 39 10.65 6.86 20.61
N SER A 40 11.05 7.57 19.56
CA SER A 40 10.35 8.80 19.19
C SER A 40 8.94 8.46 18.68
N LYS A 41 7.98 9.38 18.89
CA LYS A 41 6.61 9.21 18.37
C LYS A 41 6.58 8.92 16.87
N ALA A 42 7.47 9.54 16.10
CA ALA A 42 7.57 9.32 14.66
C ALA A 42 8.00 7.89 14.30
N ILE A 43 9.00 7.34 14.99
CA ILE A 43 9.45 5.96 14.78
C ILE A 43 8.37 4.98 15.22
N GLN A 44 7.75 5.23 16.38
CA GLN A 44 6.70 4.35 16.89
C GLN A 44 5.47 4.37 15.98
N ALA A 45 5.02 5.54 15.54
CA ALA A 45 3.92 5.67 14.58
C ALA A 45 4.22 4.95 13.26
N ASN A 46 5.44 5.07 12.74
CA ASN A 46 5.85 4.34 11.54
C ASN A 46 5.78 2.82 11.75
N SER A 47 6.32 2.31 12.86
CA SER A 47 6.28 0.89 13.22
C SER A 47 4.85 0.36 13.32
N LEU A 48 3.97 1.11 14.01
CA LEU A 48 2.56 0.74 14.19
C LEU A 48 1.80 0.76 12.86
N LEU A 49 2.05 1.76 12.01
CA LEU A 49 1.44 1.83 10.68
C LEU A 49 1.85 0.64 9.81
N CYS A 50 3.15 0.32 9.77
CA CYS A 50 3.67 -0.84 9.04
C CYS A 50 3.04 -2.15 9.54
N ALA A 51 2.99 -2.35 10.85
CA ALA A 51 2.33 -3.53 11.43
C ALA A 51 0.86 -3.62 11.00
N LYS A 52 0.13 -2.50 11.05
CA LYS A 52 -1.29 -2.49 10.67
C LYS A 52 -1.52 -2.72 9.18
N LEU A 53 -0.61 -2.25 8.32
CA LEU A 53 -0.65 -2.51 6.89
C LEU A 53 -0.37 -3.99 6.59
N GLN A 54 0.60 -4.59 7.28
CA GLN A 54 0.88 -6.03 7.16
C GLN A 54 -0.31 -6.88 7.60
N GLU A 55 -0.96 -6.56 8.71
CA GLU A 55 -2.21 -7.21 9.13
C GLU A 55 -3.33 -7.11 8.08
N ARG A 56 -3.37 -6.02 7.32
CA ARG A 56 -4.38 -5.76 6.29
C ARG A 56 -4.01 -6.31 4.92
N GLU A 57 -2.79 -6.79 4.73
CA GLU A 57 -2.23 -7.11 3.40
C GLU A 57 -3.12 -8.08 2.62
N GLN A 58 -3.52 -9.20 3.24
CA GLN A 58 -4.37 -10.19 2.58
C GLN A 58 -5.71 -9.61 2.13
N ARG A 59 -6.34 -8.76 2.95
CA ARG A 59 -7.60 -8.09 2.59
C ARG A 59 -7.40 -7.08 1.47
N ILE A 60 -6.27 -6.38 1.44
CA ILE A 60 -5.92 -5.45 0.36
C ILE A 60 -5.76 -6.25 -0.94
N ARG A 61 -4.99 -7.34 -0.93
CA ARG A 61 -4.81 -8.23 -2.09
C ARG A 61 -6.13 -8.77 -2.63
N ALA A 62 -6.99 -9.31 -1.76
CA ALA A 62 -8.30 -9.83 -2.17
C ALA A 62 -9.20 -8.76 -2.81
N ARG A 63 -9.13 -7.51 -2.34
CA ARG A 63 -9.86 -6.39 -2.93
C ARG A 63 -9.31 -6.01 -4.31
N VAL A 64 -7.98 -6.01 -4.48
CA VAL A 64 -7.36 -5.76 -5.79
C VAL A 64 -7.70 -6.88 -6.76
N GLU A 65 -7.66 -8.14 -6.33
CA GLU A 65 -8.06 -9.28 -7.16
C GLU A 65 -9.51 -9.17 -7.63
N TYR A 66 -10.44 -8.86 -6.72
CA TYR A 66 -11.84 -8.60 -7.09
C TYR A 66 -11.97 -7.48 -8.13
N LEU A 67 -11.26 -6.37 -7.94
CA LEU A 67 -11.28 -5.23 -8.86
C LEU A 67 -10.64 -5.55 -10.22
N ALA A 68 -9.62 -6.42 -10.25
CA ALA A 68 -8.95 -6.86 -11.46
C ALA A 68 -9.85 -7.81 -12.26
N LYS A 69 -10.48 -8.78 -11.58
CA LYS A 69 -11.50 -9.66 -12.17
C LYS A 69 -12.65 -8.87 -12.78
N LYS A 70 -13.16 -7.86 -12.06
CA LYS A 70 -14.21 -6.96 -12.57
C LYS A 70 -13.83 -6.23 -13.88
N ARG A 71 -12.54 -5.97 -14.09
CA ARG A 71 -11.98 -5.34 -15.30
C ARG A 71 -11.51 -6.37 -16.35
N GLY A 72 -11.52 -7.66 -16.00
CA GLY A 72 -10.83 -8.75 -16.70
C GLY A 72 -9.42 -8.39 -17.13
N ILE A 73 -8.63 -7.90 -16.17
CA ILE A 73 -7.17 -7.75 -16.27
C ILE A 73 -6.51 -8.57 -15.16
N GLU A 74 -5.20 -8.75 -15.26
CA GLU A 74 -4.45 -9.51 -14.27
C GLU A 74 -4.25 -8.68 -12.97
N THR A 75 -4.16 -9.36 -11.82
CA THR A 75 -4.10 -8.68 -10.52
C THR A 75 -2.83 -7.85 -10.38
N SER A 76 -1.69 -8.34 -10.87
CA SER A 76 -0.43 -7.59 -10.84
C SER A 76 -0.45 -6.37 -11.76
N GLU A 77 -1.15 -6.45 -12.89
CA GLU A 77 -1.36 -5.31 -13.77
C GLU A 77 -2.13 -4.18 -13.05
N LEU A 78 -3.27 -4.51 -12.42
CA LEU A 78 -4.05 -3.52 -11.66
C LEU A 78 -3.25 -2.96 -10.49
N TRP A 79 -2.47 -3.79 -9.80
CA TRP A 79 -1.60 -3.36 -8.71
C TRP A 79 -0.60 -2.28 -9.16
N ILE A 80 0.01 -2.46 -10.33
CA ILE A 80 0.95 -1.49 -10.91
C ILE A 80 0.23 -0.19 -11.29
N GLN A 81 -0.97 -0.26 -11.88
CA GLN A 81 -1.76 0.92 -12.23
C GLN A 81 -2.07 1.77 -10.98
N ILE A 82 -2.47 1.14 -9.87
CA ILE A 82 -2.71 1.83 -8.59
C ILE A 82 -1.44 2.53 -8.08
N LEU A 83 -0.29 1.85 -8.13
CA LEU A 83 0.98 2.43 -7.66
C LEU A 83 1.49 3.59 -8.52
N LYS A 84 1.14 3.61 -9.80
CA LYS A 84 1.47 4.72 -10.71
C LYS A 84 0.52 5.91 -10.58
N GLY A 85 -0.65 5.71 -9.98
CA GLY A 85 -1.72 6.71 -9.92
C GLY A 85 -2.63 6.71 -11.16
N ASP A 86 -2.56 5.66 -11.98
CA ASP A 86 -3.35 5.51 -13.22
C ASP A 86 -4.70 4.81 -12.96
N PHE A 87 -5.07 4.57 -11.70
CA PHE A 87 -6.30 3.87 -11.35
C PHE A 87 -7.52 4.79 -11.44
N GLU A 88 -8.47 4.41 -12.31
CA GLU A 88 -9.75 5.08 -12.47
C GLU A 88 -10.94 4.15 -12.10
N ASP A 89 -12.05 4.79 -11.72
CA ASP A 89 -13.31 4.10 -11.45
C ASP A 89 -13.87 3.52 -12.75
N ILE A 90 -14.19 2.22 -12.71
CA ILE A 90 -14.81 1.52 -13.84
C ILE A 90 -16.28 1.95 -13.95
N LYS A 91 -16.71 2.35 -15.14
CA LYS A 91 -18.13 2.62 -15.41
C LYS A 91 -18.91 1.30 -15.47
N PRO A 92 -20.23 1.31 -15.17
CA PRO A 92 -21.05 0.09 -15.24
C PRO A 92 -20.98 -0.62 -16.60
N GLU A 93 -20.86 0.13 -17.69
CA GLU A 93 -20.76 -0.36 -19.08
C GLU A 93 -19.45 -1.10 -19.39
N GLU A 94 -18.41 -0.90 -18.57
CA GLU A 94 -17.07 -1.45 -18.78
C GLU A 94 -16.82 -2.70 -17.93
N ILE A 95 -17.81 -3.11 -17.12
CA ILE A 95 -17.76 -4.33 -16.33
C ILE A 95 -17.81 -5.51 -17.29
N LYS A 96 -16.80 -6.38 -17.23
CA LYS A 96 -16.85 -7.64 -17.99
C LYS A 96 -17.76 -8.63 -17.26
N ASP A 97 -18.73 -9.19 -17.96
CA ASP A 97 -19.59 -10.25 -17.44
C ASP A 97 -18.75 -11.50 -17.11
N MET A 98 -18.93 -12.04 -15.91
CA MET A 98 -18.20 -13.19 -15.37
C MET A 98 -18.72 -14.55 -15.88
N GLU A 99 -19.55 -14.59 -16.94
CA GLU A 99 -20.31 -15.78 -17.33
C GLU A 99 -19.53 -16.86 -18.13
N GLU A 100 -18.21 -16.74 -18.37
CA GLU A 100 -17.45 -17.71 -19.19
C GLU A 100 -16.35 -18.47 -18.44
N MET A 101 -16.56 -18.88 -17.19
CA MET A 101 -15.67 -19.86 -16.54
C MET A 101 -16.48 -20.76 -15.61
N ASP A 102 -17.04 -21.86 -16.15
CA ASP A 102 -17.23 -23.15 -15.46
C ASP A 102 -18.09 -24.12 -16.32
N ASP A 103 -17.68 -24.45 -17.55
CA ASP A 103 -18.40 -25.45 -18.37
C ASP A 103 -17.49 -26.53 -19.03
N ASP A 104 -16.22 -26.68 -18.62
CA ASP A 104 -15.28 -27.66 -19.22
C ASP A 104 -14.56 -28.57 -18.20
N GLU A 105 -15.27 -29.04 -17.15
CA GLU A 105 -14.82 -30.21 -16.35
C GLU A 105 -15.95 -31.21 -16.06
N LEU A 106 -16.78 -31.53 -17.06
CA LEU A 106 -17.68 -32.68 -17.03
C LEU A 106 -17.56 -33.55 -18.28
N GLU A 107 -16.37 -34.08 -18.57
CA GLU A 107 -16.24 -35.32 -19.36
C GLU A 107 -14.81 -35.87 -19.31
N GLN A 108 -14.56 -36.81 -18.37
CA GLN A 108 -13.87 -38.09 -18.59
C GLN A 108 -13.85 -38.97 -17.34
#